data_AF-A0A7X3RG31-F1
#
_entry.id   AF-A0A7X3RG31-F1
#
_cell.length_a   1.000
_cell.length_b   1.000
_cell.length_c   1.000
_cell.angle_alpha   90.00
_cell.angle_beta   90.00
_cell.angle_gamma   90.00
#
_symmetry.space_group_name_H-M   'P 1'
#
loop_
_entity.id
_entity.type
_entity.pdbx_description
1 polymer ?
#
loop_
_entity_poly.entity_id
_entity_poly.type
_entity_poly.pdbx_seq_one_letter_code
_entity_poly.pdbx_strand_id
1 'polypeptide(L)'
;MKTHHLIVCMLTLWALFFSLLLPIQAQELNIPEPVPPPAAVREAFDLDPFYQQWIDVKGFPVLASAKVSPYAVKEAAYLIHKMIGQRLDILQTFAQNKERFSIIGYNETVTQIPEYSYLQPDFYVDTRNRGLGSADPNFTTSCSEENLLHYPRDPYEGGSVLIHELAHAVHDRGLSRIDPGFDNRLRLTYKAAMAKGLWKDTYAVVNEKEYWAEGVGAWFHGLHPNETKVYGGTRKGLETYDPGLVVLLKEVFGDGNWRYTPVTTRTHQPHLQGFDPQNSPTFQLPPETRALSKEFTNDPQSTGNGRWVNLQPYPPSELERLLALKAKGDPTTIFIANFGIGDVYVYRVEPDGTESLYNRLYRGHRVISYNTHAGALWLIKNEDGKTLAVYRAESETGRILILPEMGIDNSPQVKIPDANLAEAVRQELGFAASTPITERTMQRLTALYASDREITDLTGLEHATGLVGLYLWENQIQDVSPLSNLTQLQELSLQANQITDITAFAGLTELRKLHLWGNQITDISVLENLTKLESLWLDGNPIQDNSPLRSLLKQNPDIELDIDVPQLSPTDVNGDGVVNIQDLVLVASSLGETEPTSADVNDDGIVNIVDLVLVAGEFGTP
;
A
#
# COMPACT_ATOMS: atom_id res chain seq x y z
N MET A 1 -45.76 75.34 35.05
CA MET A 1 -44.32 75.47 35.37
C MET A 1 -44.01 74.56 36.54
N LYS A 2 -43.03 73.66 36.56
CA LYS A 2 -42.12 73.07 35.58
C LYS A 2 -41.65 71.81 36.35
N THR A 3 -42.14 70.60 36.10
CA THR A 3 -41.53 69.61 35.19
C THR A 3 -39.99 69.60 35.09
N HIS A 4 -39.24 70.03 36.12
CA HIS A 4 -37.76 70.05 36.08
C HIS A 4 -37.03 69.43 37.29
N HIS A 5 -37.72 68.80 38.25
CA HIS A 5 -37.05 68.21 39.42
C HIS A 5 -37.19 66.68 39.60
N LEU A 6 -37.89 65.98 38.70
CA LEU A 6 -37.90 64.51 38.69
C LEU A 6 -37.03 63.87 37.60
N ILE A 7 -36.45 64.67 36.70
CA ILE A 7 -35.60 64.16 35.59
C ILE A 7 -34.10 64.14 35.98
N VAL A 8 -33.69 64.89 37.01
CA VAL A 8 -32.26 64.99 37.37
C VAL A 8 -31.80 63.92 38.38
N CYS A 9 -32.70 63.25 39.10
CA CYS A 9 -32.34 62.10 39.96
C CYS A 9 -32.46 60.72 39.27
N MET A 10 -33.13 60.61 38.12
CA MET A 10 -33.13 59.37 37.32
C MET A 10 -31.99 59.31 36.29
N LEU A 11 -31.33 60.43 35.97
CA LEU A 11 -30.22 60.47 35.01
C LEU A 11 -28.83 60.30 35.66
N THR A 12 -28.70 60.38 36.98
CA THR A 12 -27.42 60.11 37.69
C THR A 12 -27.33 58.71 38.29
N LEU A 13 -28.42 57.93 38.31
CA LEU A 13 -28.40 56.50 38.65
C LEU A 13 -28.40 55.57 37.42
N TRP A 14 -28.57 56.11 36.22
CA TRP A 14 -28.43 55.37 34.95
C TRP A 14 -27.05 55.52 34.28
N ALA A 15 -26.19 56.40 34.79
CA ALA A 15 -24.82 56.61 34.29
C ALA A 15 -23.72 55.90 35.11
N LEU A 16 -24.09 55.13 36.15
CA LEU A 16 -23.17 54.32 36.96
C LEU A 16 -23.37 52.79 36.77
N PHE A 17 -24.24 52.37 35.86
CA PHE A 17 -24.46 50.95 35.51
C PHE A 17 -24.17 50.64 34.02
N PHE A 18 -23.57 51.58 33.30
CA PHE A 18 -23.15 51.42 31.90
C PHE A 18 -21.72 51.95 31.70
N SER A 19 -20.81 51.50 32.54
CA SER A 19 -19.37 51.61 32.30
C SER A 19 -18.73 50.29 32.67
N LEU A 20 -18.17 49.62 31.66
CA LEU A 20 -17.46 48.33 31.67
C LEU A 20 -18.31 47.05 31.50
N LEU A 21 -19.11 47.01 30.45
CA LEU A 21 -19.16 45.81 29.61
C LEU A 21 -18.49 46.17 28.28
N LEU A 22 -17.17 46.40 28.33
CA LEU A 22 -16.36 46.07 27.17
C LEU A 22 -16.60 44.57 26.93
N PRO A 23 -16.82 44.10 25.69
CA PRO A 23 -16.69 42.67 25.45
C PRO A 23 -15.33 42.28 26.02
N ILE A 24 -15.29 41.28 26.91
CA ILE A 24 -14.05 40.60 27.24
C ILE A 24 -13.59 40.02 25.91
N GLN A 25 -12.80 40.79 25.18
CA GLN A 25 -12.04 40.31 24.05
C GLN A 25 -11.21 39.21 24.67
N ALA A 26 -11.51 37.95 24.33
CA ALA A 26 -10.80 36.80 24.88
C ALA A 26 -9.31 37.10 24.72
N GLN A 27 -8.62 37.30 25.84
CA GLN A 27 -7.23 37.71 25.82
C GLN A 27 -6.48 36.69 24.96
N GLU A 28 -5.89 37.15 23.85
CA GLU A 28 -5.18 36.26 22.95
C GLU A 28 -4.08 35.55 23.73
N LEU A 29 -4.01 34.23 23.56
CA LEU A 29 -3.05 33.41 24.27
C LEU A 29 -1.66 33.73 23.72
N ASN A 30 -0.84 34.38 24.53
CA ASN A 30 0.54 34.70 24.16
C ASN A 30 1.43 33.47 24.37
N ILE A 31 1.91 32.88 23.26
CA ILE A 31 2.87 31.78 23.28
C ILE A 31 4.28 32.37 23.07
N PRO A 32 5.23 32.13 23.99
CA PRO A 32 6.58 32.68 23.87
C PRO A 32 7.36 31.98 22.73
N GLU A 33 8.46 32.60 22.31
CA GLU A 33 9.44 31.91 21.49
C GLU A 33 10.09 30.76 22.27
N PRO A 34 10.36 29.61 21.63
CA PRO A 34 11.03 28.50 22.29
C PRO A 34 12.48 28.88 22.65
N VAL A 35 12.92 28.43 23.81
CA VAL A 35 14.29 28.62 24.31
C VAL A 35 14.88 27.27 24.73
N PRO A 36 16.21 27.11 24.86
CA PRO A 36 16.77 25.89 25.41
C PRO A 36 16.21 25.58 26.82
N PRO A 37 15.91 24.30 27.15
CA PRO A 37 15.44 23.94 28.48
C PRO A 37 16.41 24.44 29.58
N PRO A 38 15.93 25.23 30.57
CA PRO A 38 16.74 25.68 31.69
C PRO A 38 17.29 24.51 32.52
N ALA A 39 18.41 24.72 33.22
CA ALA A 39 19.05 23.67 34.03
C ALA A 39 18.09 23.03 35.06
N ALA A 40 17.26 23.84 35.73
CA ALA A 40 16.27 23.35 36.70
C ALA A 40 15.20 22.46 36.06
N VAL A 41 14.79 22.74 34.81
CA VAL A 41 13.83 21.92 34.07
C VAL A 41 14.49 20.61 33.63
N ARG A 42 15.73 20.68 33.15
CA ARG A 42 16.51 19.49 32.78
C ARG A 42 16.67 18.53 33.95
N GLU A 43 17.01 19.06 35.12
CA GLU A 43 17.14 18.28 36.35
C GLU A 43 15.79 17.72 36.82
N ALA A 44 14.71 18.52 36.80
CA ALA A 44 13.40 18.07 37.27
C ALA A 44 12.81 16.92 36.42
N PHE A 45 13.02 16.96 35.11
CA PHE A 45 12.45 16.01 34.15
C PHE A 45 13.44 14.99 33.60
N ASP A 46 14.69 14.99 34.08
CA ASP A 46 15.78 14.13 33.59
C ASP A 46 16.01 14.25 32.08
N LEU A 47 16.01 15.48 31.55
CA LEU A 47 16.01 15.73 30.10
C LEU A 47 17.38 15.50 29.46
N ASP A 48 17.38 14.71 28.39
CA ASP A 48 18.55 14.49 27.53
C ASP A 48 19.03 15.79 26.84
N PRO A 49 20.36 15.95 26.59
CA PRO A 49 20.90 17.05 25.78
C PRO A 49 20.30 17.19 24.37
N PHE A 50 19.69 16.14 23.83
CA PHE A 50 18.91 16.14 22.59
C PHE A 50 17.93 17.32 22.51
N TYR A 51 17.24 17.63 23.63
CA TYR A 51 16.28 18.71 23.69
C TYR A 51 16.98 20.08 23.74
N GLN A 52 16.76 20.89 22.72
CA GLN A 52 17.37 22.22 22.55
C GLN A 52 16.33 23.34 22.40
N GLN A 53 15.04 22.98 22.31
CA GLN A 53 13.91 23.89 22.32
C GLN A 53 12.90 23.47 23.39
N TRP A 54 12.33 24.46 24.07
CA TRP A 54 11.39 24.27 25.16
C TRP A 54 10.42 25.44 25.28
N ILE A 55 9.15 25.12 25.56
CA ILE A 55 8.13 26.06 26.03
C ILE A 55 7.47 25.46 27.27
N ASP A 56 7.28 26.28 28.31
CA ASP A 56 6.49 25.92 29.49
C ASP A 56 5.00 26.11 29.22
N VAL A 57 4.22 25.04 29.39
CA VAL A 57 2.76 25.09 29.41
C VAL A 57 2.29 24.85 30.85
N LYS A 58 2.47 25.87 31.71
CA LYS A 58 2.05 25.84 33.13
C LYS A 58 2.65 24.68 33.92
N GLY A 59 3.95 24.43 33.75
CA GLY A 59 4.69 23.33 34.36
C GLY A 59 4.78 22.08 33.50
N PHE A 60 4.02 21.99 32.40
CA PHE A 60 4.12 20.91 31.44
C PHE A 60 5.07 21.29 30.29
N PRO A 61 6.24 20.63 30.17
CA PRO A 61 7.23 21.01 29.19
C PRO A 61 6.88 20.49 27.79
N VAL A 62 6.88 21.39 26.81
CA VAL A 62 6.88 21.06 25.38
C VAL A 62 8.31 21.16 24.88
N LEU A 63 8.84 20.09 24.31
CA LEU A 63 10.26 19.88 24.04
C LEU A 63 10.50 19.47 22.60
N ALA A 64 11.63 19.93 22.03
CA ALA A 64 12.05 19.53 20.71
C ALA A 64 13.57 19.61 20.54
N SER A 65 14.11 18.91 19.54
CA SER A 65 15.49 19.08 19.11
C SER A 65 15.71 20.44 18.43
N ALA A 66 16.95 20.79 18.10
CA ALA A 66 17.24 21.98 17.32
C ALA A 66 16.79 21.89 15.84
N LYS A 67 16.42 20.69 15.35
CA LYS A 67 16.01 20.48 13.95
C LYS A 67 14.54 20.85 13.70
N VAL A 68 13.71 20.79 14.74
CA VAL A 68 12.27 21.07 14.66
C VAL A 68 12.04 22.57 14.46
N SER A 69 11.08 22.95 13.62
CA SER A 69 10.66 24.34 13.48
C SER A 69 10.16 24.93 14.81
N PRO A 70 10.62 26.14 15.21
CA PRO A 70 10.07 26.87 16.34
C PRO A 70 8.55 27.06 16.27
N TYR A 71 7.97 27.16 15.07
CA TYR A 71 6.52 27.26 14.89
C TYR A 71 5.78 25.99 15.31
N ALA A 72 6.38 24.81 15.16
CA ALA A 72 5.76 23.56 15.62
C ALA A 72 5.74 23.49 17.14
N VAL A 73 6.81 23.93 17.82
CA VAL A 73 6.86 24.03 19.28
C VAL A 73 5.78 24.98 19.81
N LYS A 74 5.65 26.15 19.16
CA LYS A 74 4.60 27.13 19.50
C LYS A 74 3.19 26.61 19.23
N GLU A 75 2.96 25.96 18.10
CA GLU A 75 1.68 25.38 17.74
C GLU A 75 1.27 24.27 18.72
N ALA A 76 2.19 23.37 19.09
CA ALA A 76 1.92 22.37 20.11
C ALA A 76 1.54 22.99 21.45
N ALA A 77 2.30 23.99 21.92
CA ALA A 77 1.97 24.70 23.16
C ALA A 77 0.60 25.40 23.10
N TYR A 78 0.25 26.02 21.96
CA TYR A 78 -1.07 26.61 21.73
C TYR A 78 -2.18 25.56 21.82
N LEU A 79 -2.04 24.43 21.12
CA LEU A 79 -3.05 23.38 21.08
C LEU A 79 -3.25 22.73 22.45
N ILE A 80 -2.18 22.44 23.19
CA ILE A 80 -2.25 21.91 24.56
C ILE A 80 -3.02 22.88 25.46
N HIS A 81 -2.71 24.17 25.40
CA HIS A 81 -3.42 25.19 26.16
C HIS A 81 -4.93 25.24 25.82
N LYS A 82 -5.27 25.16 24.53
CA LYS A 82 -6.66 25.20 24.07
C LYS A 82 -7.44 23.95 24.46
N MET A 83 -6.80 22.78 24.39
CA MET A 83 -7.42 21.50 24.72
C MET A 83 -7.63 21.35 26.23
N ILE A 84 -6.61 21.62 27.05
CA ILE A 84 -6.71 21.51 28.52
C ILE A 84 -7.65 22.57 29.10
N GLY A 85 -7.64 23.78 28.54
CA GLY A 85 -8.50 24.87 29.00
C GLY A 85 -8.28 25.21 30.47
N GLN A 86 -9.28 24.91 31.30
CA GLN A 86 -9.26 25.25 32.74
C GLN A 86 -8.75 24.12 33.64
N ARG A 87 -8.44 22.94 33.09
CA ARG A 87 -7.99 21.76 33.84
C ARG A 87 -6.49 21.80 34.20
N LEU A 88 -6.10 22.84 34.95
CA LEU A 88 -4.72 22.99 35.41
C LEU A 88 -4.27 21.87 36.36
N ASP A 89 -5.21 21.22 37.04
CA ASP A 89 -5.00 20.02 37.84
C ASP A 89 -4.41 18.86 37.01
N ILE A 90 -4.81 18.73 35.74
CA ILE A 90 -4.24 17.73 34.82
C ILE A 90 -2.79 18.06 34.48
N LEU A 91 -2.47 19.32 34.14
CA LEU A 91 -1.10 19.74 33.85
C LEU A 91 -0.18 19.65 35.08
N GLN A 92 -0.68 19.98 36.26
CA GLN A 92 0.04 19.79 37.51
C GLN A 92 0.35 18.31 37.76
N THR A 93 -0.62 17.44 37.48
CA THR A 93 -0.43 15.99 37.58
C THR A 93 0.59 15.49 36.57
N PHE A 94 0.56 15.99 35.32
CA PHE A 94 1.60 15.69 34.32
C PHE A 94 2.98 16.05 34.84
N ALA A 95 3.17 17.30 35.29
CA ALA A 95 4.45 17.78 35.81
C ALA A 95 4.94 16.96 37.01
N GLN A 96 4.07 16.62 37.96
CA GLN A 96 4.41 15.80 39.13
C GLN A 96 4.86 14.38 38.74
N ASN A 97 4.35 13.85 37.64
CA ASN A 97 4.71 12.53 37.12
C ASN A 97 5.78 12.60 36.03
N LYS A 98 6.47 13.75 35.90
CA LYS A 98 7.50 14.03 34.89
C LYS A 98 7.02 13.84 33.45
N GLU A 99 5.73 13.89 33.18
CA GLU A 99 5.19 13.81 31.82
C GLU A 99 5.65 15.04 31.00
N ARG A 100 6.04 14.81 29.75
CA ARG A 100 6.42 15.85 28.79
C ARG A 100 5.76 15.65 27.43
N PHE A 101 5.75 16.70 26.61
CA PHE A 101 5.37 16.60 25.21
C PHE A 101 6.59 16.79 24.33
N SER A 102 6.95 15.80 23.52
CA SER A 102 8.09 15.87 22.59
C SER A 102 7.61 16.01 21.14
N ILE A 103 8.33 16.78 20.35
CA ILE A 103 8.04 16.95 18.92
C ILE A 103 9.10 16.25 18.10
N ILE A 104 8.65 15.42 17.16
CA ILE A 104 9.52 14.69 16.25
C ILE A 104 9.67 15.51 14.97
N GLY A 105 10.90 15.90 14.63
CA GLY A 105 11.18 16.66 13.40
C GLY A 105 10.79 15.88 12.14
N TYR A 106 10.48 16.61 11.06
CA TYR A 106 10.04 16.00 9.79
C TYR A 106 11.09 15.08 9.13
N ASN A 107 12.36 15.21 9.54
CA ASN A 107 13.49 14.40 9.13
C ASN A 107 14.13 13.62 10.30
N GLU A 108 13.41 13.52 11.41
CA GLU A 108 13.78 12.71 12.57
C GLU A 108 12.87 11.49 12.66
N THR A 109 13.35 10.43 13.30
CA THR A 109 12.56 9.23 13.58
C THR A 109 12.08 9.20 15.02
N VAL A 110 11.11 8.32 15.32
CA VAL A 110 10.54 8.21 16.68
C VAL A 110 11.61 7.74 17.66
N THR A 111 12.43 6.77 17.30
CA THR A 111 13.49 6.24 18.17
C THR A 111 14.66 7.20 18.40
N GLN A 112 14.73 8.31 17.65
CA GLN A 112 15.67 9.40 17.95
C GLN A 112 15.21 10.26 19.12
N ILE A 113 13.93 10.20 19.49
CA ILE A 113 13.45 10.77 20.75
C ILE A 113 14.02 9.93 21.90
N PRO A 114 14.77 10.52 22.85
CA PRO A 114 15.47 9.78 23.91
C PRO A 114 14.58 8.78 24.65
N GLU A 115 13.37 9.22 25.00
CA GLU A 115 12.33 8.45 25.67
C GLU A 115 11.82 7.24 24.88
N TYR A 116 12.02 7.20 23.56
CA TYR A 116 11.59 6.12 22.67
C TYR A 116 12.75 5.33 22.07
N SER A 117 13.99 5.65 22.43
CA SER A 117 15.20 4.96 21.93
C SER A 117 15.22 3.45 22.19
N TYR A 118 14.48 2.99 23.20
CA TYR A 118 14.31 1.59 23.55
C TYR A 118 13.34 0.82 22.63
N LEU A 119 12.50 1.51 21.85
CA LEU A 119 11.52 0.85 21.00
C LEU A 119 12.24 0.09 19.90
N GLN A 120 12.06 -1.23 19.91
CA GLN A 120 12.67 -2.13 18.94
C GLN A 120 11.61 -3.06 18.31
N PRO A 121 11.77 -3.43 17.03
CA PRO A 121 12.81 -2.92 16.14
C PRO A 121 12.53 -1.48 15.68
N ASP A 122 13.56 -0.65 15.78
CA ASP A 122 13.54 0.79 15.47
C ASP A 122 12.95 1.12 14.09
N PHE A 123 13.37 0.42 13.03
CA PHE A 123 12.97 0.74 11.67
C PHE A 123 11.46 0.61 11.42
N TYR A 124 10.81 -0.35 12.08
CA TYR A 124 9.38 -0.56 11.91
C TYR A 124 8.58 0.50 12.67
N VAL A 125 8.95 0.77 13.92
CA VAL A 125 8.30 1.83 14.70
C VAL A 125 8.53 3.20 14.06
N ASP A 126 9.72 3.43 13.49
CA ASP A 126 10.11 4.68 12.85
C ASP A 126 9.40 4.92 11.50
N THR A 127 9.09 3.86 10.77
CA THR A 127 8.33 3.99 9.51
C THR A 127 6.84 4.16 9.73
N ARG A 128 6.32 3.60 10.83
CA ARG A 128 4.88 3.60 11.10
C ARG A 128 4.46 4.81 11.90
N ASN A 129 5.17 5.18 12.96
CA ASN A 129 4.65 6.10 13.97
C ASN A 129 5.18 7.51 13.74
N ARG A 130 4.29 8.50 13.80
CA ARG A 130 4.63 9.94 13.82
C ARG A 130 4.03 10.67 15.04
N GLY A 131 3.50 9.91 15.98
CA GLY A 131 3.07 10.33 17.30
C GLY A 131 2.91 9.09 18.16
N LEU A 132 3.06 9.26 19.47
CA LEU A 132 2.90 8.20 20.45
C LEU A 132 2.35 8.79 21.74
N GLY A 133 1.33 8.13 22.29
CA GLY A 133 0.76 8.43 23.59
C GLY A 133 1.71 8.03 24.72
N SER A 134 1.52 8.65 25.88
CA SER A 134 2.38 8.41 27.05
C SER A 134 2.31 6.98 27.59
N ALA A 135 3.42 6.27 27.51
CA ALA A 135 3.60 4.94 28.10
C ALA A 135 4.68 4.93 29.21
N ASP A 136 4.47 4.11 30.25
CA ASP A 136 5.52 3.84 31.24
C ASP A 136 6.64 3.00 30.58
N PRO A 137 7.92 3.26 30.90
CA PRO A 137 8.44 4.15 31.94
C PRO A 137 8.86 5.55 31.45
N ASN A 138 8.57 5.93 30.20
CA ASN A 138 9.30 7.01 29.53
C ASN A 138 8.56 8.35 29.44
N PHE A 139 7.41 8.49 30.11
CA PHE A 139 6.71 9.75 30.45
C PHE A 139 6.75 10.85 29.37
N THR A 140 6.60 10.50 28.11
CA THR A 140 6.45 11.48 27.04
C THR A 140 5.30 11.08 26.14
N THR A 141 4.55 12.10 25.75
CA THR A 141 3.61 12.08 24.64
C THR A 141 4.29 12.77 23.46
N SER A 142 4.02 12.38 22.23
CA SER A 142 4.63 13.02 21.07
C SER A 142 3.71 13.18 19.87
N CYS A 143 4.07 14.14 19.03
CA CYS A 143 3.49 14.37 17.71
C CYS A 143 4.59 14.88 16.78
N SER A 144 4.43 14.69 15.48
CA SER A 144 5.38 15.13 14.50
C SER A 144 5.17 16.56 14.05
N GLU A 145 6.27 17.18 13.65
CA GLU A 145 6.32 18.52 13.10
C GLU A 145 5.46 18.66 11.83
N GLU A 146 5.53 17.67 10.93
CA GLU A 146 4.77 17.72 9.68
C GLU A 146 3.26 17.71 9.90
N ASN A 147 2.76 17.04 10.95
CA ASN A 147 1.33 17.04 11.28
C ASN A 147 0.90 18.35 11.94
N LEU A 148 1.73 18.89 12.85
CA LEU A 148 1.46 20.17 13.50
C LEU A 148 1.38 21.32 12.49
N LEU A 149 2.26 21.32 11.50
CA LEU A 149 2.42 22.41 10.54
C LEU A 149 1.88 22.12 9.14
N HIS A 150 1.24 20.98 8.92
CA HIS A 150 0.61 20.59 7.64
C HIS A 150 1.62 20.59 6.48
N TYR A 151 2.79 19.99 6.71
CA TYR A 151 3.81 19.86 5.66
C TYR A 151 3.35 18.86 4.58
N PRO A 152 3.80 19.04 3.31
CA PRO A 152 3.50 18.08 2.26
C PRO A 152 3.97 16.64 2.61
N ARG A 153 3.16 15.66 2.24
CA ARG A 153 3.36 14.20 2.46
C ARG A 153 3.31 13.76 3.92
N ASP A 154 2.66 14.51 4.80
CA ASP A 154 2.31 14.01 6.14
C ASP A 154 1.51 12.68 6.00
N PRO A 155 2.00 11.56 6.56
CA PRO A 155 1.28 10.28 6.50
C PRO A 155 -0.06 10.29 7.26
N TYR A 156 -0.29 11.28 8.11
CA TYR A 156 -1.50 11.46 8.92
C TYR A 156 -2.25 12.76 8.59
N GLU A 157 -2.13 13.24 7.34
CA GLU A 157 -2.79 14.46 6.90
C GLU A 157 -4.31 14.44 7.16
N GLY A 158 -4.88 15.59 7.49
CA GLY A 158 -6.32 15.76 7.70
C GLY A 158 -6.82 15.53 9.13
N GLY A 159 -6.03 14.92 10.01
CA GLY A 159 -6.28 14.83 11.45
C GLY A 159 -5.21 15.55 12.28
N SER A 160 -5.45 15.71 13.58
CA SER A 160 -4.47 16.22 14.55
C SER A 160 -3.99 15.08 15.45
N VAL A 161 -2.79 14.59 15.15
CA VAL A 161 -2.10 13.57 15.96
C VAL A 161 -1.92 14.07 17.39
N LEU A 162 -1.57 15.35 17.59
CA LEU A 162 -1.43 15.93 18.92
C LEU A 162 -2.71 15.79 19.76
N ILE A 163 -3.89 16.07 19.20
CA ILE A 163 -5.15 16.00 19.96
C ILE A 163 -5.43 14.56 20.38
N HIS A 164 -5.19 13.59 19.50
CA HIS A 164 -5.35 12.17 19.79
C HIS A 164 -4.36 11.71 20.87
N GLU A 165 -3.06 11.94 20.70
CA GLU A 165 -2.05 11.44 21.64
C GLU A 165 -2.10 12.15 22.99
N LEU A 166 -2.43 13.44 23.01
CA LEU A 166 -2.65 14.17 24.27
C LEU A 166 -3.91 13.67 24.98
N ALA A 167 -4.92 13.15 24.27
CA ALA A 167 -6.10 12.57 24.92
C ALA A 167 -5.75 11.30 25.70
N HIS A 168 -4.86 10.44 25.17
CA HIS A 168 -4.29 9.30 25.89
C HIS A 168 -3.55 9.77 27.15
N ALA A 169 -2.70 10.78 27.03
CA ALA A 169 -1.99 11.35 28.19
C ALA A 169 -2.95 11.92 29.25
N VAL A 170 -3.98 12.67 28.81
CA VAL A 170 -5.01 13.24 29.70
C VAL A 170 -5.72 12.14 30.47
N HIS A 171 -6.03 11.01 29.82
CA HIS A 171 -6.62 9.86 30.48
C HIS A 171 -5.63 9.19 31.43
N ASP A 172 -4.56 8.57 30.90
CA ASP A 172 -3.67 7.67 31.63
C ASP A 172 -2.79 8.38 32.68
N ARG A 173 -2.37 9.63 32.38
CA ARG A 173 -1.43 10.39 33.22
C ARG A 173 -2.11 11.48 34.04
N GLY A 174 -3.33 11.87 33.66
CA GLY A 174 -4.11 12.87 34.37
C GLY A 174 -5.25 12.24 35.15
N LEU A 175 -6.34 11.96 34.44
CA LEU A 175 -7.64 11.58 35.00
C LEU A 175 -7.57 10.31 35.84
N SER A 176 -6.91 9.25 35.38
CA SER A 176 -6.80 8.00 36.16
C SER A 176 -6.06 8.17 37.50
N ARG A 177 -5.34 9.29 37.69
CA ARG A 177 -4.62 9.63 38.93
C ARG A 177 -5.40 10.57 39.85
N ILE A 178 -6.14 11.51 39.28
CA ILE A 178 -6.89 12.53 40.05
C ILE A 178 -8.36 12.17 40.26
N ASP A 179 -8.91 11.27 39.44
CA ASP A 179 -10.26 10.76 39.53
C ASP A 179 -10.27 9.22 39.40
N PRO A 180 -10.21 8.50 40.53
CA PRO A 180 -10.21 7.04 40.57
C PRO A 180 -11.48 6.39 39.96
N GLY A 181 -12.55 7.15 39.76
CA GLY A 181 -13.81 6.66 39.19
C GLY A 181 -13.86 6.76 37.65
N PHE A 182 -12.95 7.52 37.03
CA PHE A 182 -13.01 7.83 35.60
C PHE A 182 -12.93 6.57 34.73
N ASP A 183 -11.96 5.69 34.97
CA ASP A 183 -11.75 4.47 34.18
C ASP A 183 -12.98 3.56 34.18
N ASN A 184 -13.66 3.45 35.33
CA ASN A 184 -14.87 2.64 35.41
C ASN A 184 -16.01 3.25 34.59
N ARG A 185 -16.17 4.58 34.62
CA ARG A 185 -17.18 5.28 33.81
C ARG A 185 -16.87 5.15 32.32
N LEU A 186 -15.62 5.38 31.91
CA LEU A 186 -15.18 5.22 30.53
C LEU A 186 -15.45 3.80 30.01
N ARG A 187 -15.06 2.78 30.78
CA ARG A 187 -15.27 1.37 30.42
C ARG A 187 -16.76 1.01 30.29
N LEU A 188 -17.62 1.52 31.18
CA LEU A 188 -19.07 1.29 31.09
C LEU A 188 -19.67 2.00 29.86
N THR A 189 -19.24 3.24 29.60
CA THR A 189 -19.66 4.01 28.42
C THR A 189 -19.24 3.32 27.12
N TYR A 190 -17.98 2.90 27.01
CA TYR A 190 -17.46 2.14 25.87
C TYR A 190 -18.28 0.88 25.63
N LYS A 191 -18.50 0.04 26.65
CA LYS A 191 -19.31 -1.18 26.52
C LYS A 191 -20.74 -0.89 26.04
N ALA A 192 -21.35 0.18 26.53
CA ALA A 192 -22.68 0.59 26.10
C ALA A 192 -22.70 1.09 24.64
N ALA A 193 -21.65 1.79 24.20
CA ALA A 193 -21.49 2.22 22.81
C ALA A 193 -21.30 1.02 21.85
N MET A 194 -20.42 0.08 22.22
CA MET A 194 -20.18 -1.13 21.44
C MET A 194 -21.43 -2.02 21.34
N ALA A 195 -22.20 -2.15 22.42
CA ALA A 195 -23.47 -2.90 22.41
C ALA A 195 -24.52 -2.31 21.46
N LYS A 196 -24.42 -1.01 21.14
CA LYS A 196 -25.28 -0.31 20.17
C LYS A 196 -24.70 -0.30 18.76
N GLY A 197 -23.52 -0.89 18.55
CA GLY A 197 -22.81 -0.85 17.27
C GLY A 197 -22.33 0.56 16.88
N LEU A 198 -22.15 1.46 17.84
CA LEU A 198 -21.57 2.77 17.57
C LEU A 198 -20.09 2.64 17.19
N TRP A 199 -19.60 3.62 16.43
CA TRP A 199 -18.23 3.71 15.95
C TRP A 199 -17.78 2.57 15.03
N LYS A 200 -18.73 1.76 14.54
CA LYS A 200 -18.45 0.66 13.62
C LYS A 200 -17.57 1.14 12.46
N ASP A 201 -16.55 0.34 12.14
CA ASP A 201 -15.59 0.58 11.06
C ASP A 201 -14.68 1.81 11.27
N THR A 202 -14.62 2.35 12.49
CA THR A 202 -13.65 3.40 12.90
C THR A 202 -12.62 2.84 13.88
N TYR A 203 -11.52 3.58 14.11
CA TYR A 203 -10.46 3.15 15.03
C TYR A 203 -10.92 3.11 16.51
N ALA A 204 -11.97 3.86 16.86
CA ALA A 204 -12.53 3.92 18.22
C ALA A 204 -13.05 2.58 18.77
N VAL A 205 -13.30 1.56 17.92
CA VAL A 205 -13.78 0.25 18.40
C VAL A 205 -12.69 -0.62 19.01
N VAL A 206 -11.41 -0.28 18.79
CA VAL A 206 -10.27 -1.13 19.14
C VAL A 206 -10.22 -1.44 20.64
N ASN A 207 -10.36 -0.43 21.49
CA ASN A 207 -10.47 -0.57 22.94
C ASN A 207 -11.01 0.73 23.58
N GLU A 208 -11.24 0.73 24.89
CA GLU A 208 -11.79 1.89 25.62
C GLU A 208 -10.89 3.15 25.60
N LYS A 209 -9.57 2.99 25.44
CA LYS A 209 -8.64 4.13 25.35
C LYS A 209 -8.70 4.79 23.99
N GLU A 210 -8.73 4.00 22.91
CA GLU A 210 -8.91 4.53 21.55
C GLU A 210 -10.29 5.15 21.39
N TYR A 211 -11.32 4.55 21.98
CA TYR A 211 -12.65 5.16 22.07
C TYR A 211 -12.64 6.54 22.73
N TRP A 212 -11.86 6.69 23.81
CA TRP A 212 -11.67 7.98 24.45
C TRP A 212 -10.92 8.96 23.55
N ALA A 213 -9.75 8.58 23.02
CA ALA A 213 -8.91 9.46 22.21
C ALA A 213 -9.60 9.92 20.93
N GLU A 214 -10.26 9.01 20.22
CA GLU A 214 -11.09 9.31 19.05
C GLU A 214 -12.28 10.21 19.41
N GLY A 215 -12.92 9.95 20.55
CA GLY A 215 -13.98 10.80 21.10
C GLY A 215 -13.53 12.24 21.36
N VAL A 216 -12.33 12.40 21.93
CA VAL A 216 -11.71 13.71 22.17
C VAL A 216 -11.36 14.39 20.85
N GLY A 217 -10.79 13.63 19.89
CA GLY A 217 -10.60 14.10 18.52
C GLY A 217 -11.90 14.62 17.92
N ALA A 218 -13.00 13.88 18.04
CA ALA A 218 -14.31 14.29 17.54
C ALA A 218 -14.82 15.55 18.25
N TRP A 219 -14.61 15.64 19.57
CA TRP A 219 -14.98 16.81 20.38
C TRP A 219 -14.27 18.08 19.93
N PHE A 220 -13.00 17.98 19.56
CA PHE A 220 -12.20 19.14 19.15
C PHE A 220 -12.08 19.32 17.63
N HIS A 221 -12.74 18.49 16.81
CA HIS A 221 -12.59 18.46 15.35
C HIS A 221 -11.14 18.14 14.90
N GLY A 222 -10.46 17.28 15.65
CA GLY A 222 -9.13 16.76 15.35
C GLY A 222 -9.11 15.44 14.58
N LEU A 223 -10.26 14.84 14.27
CA LEU A 223 -10.30 13.58 13.50
C LEU A 223 -10.18 13.80 12.00
N HIS A 224 -9.68 12.78 11.30
CA HIS A 224 -9.68 12.76 9.86
C HIS A 224 -11.13 12.80 9.31
N PRO A 225 -11.42 13.55 8.22
CA PRO A 225 -12.78 13.69 7.70
C PRO A 225 -13.52 12.37 7.47
N ASN A 226 -12.82 11.29 7.08
CA ASN A 226 -13.42 9.98 6.88
C ASN A 226 -13.99 9.37 8.17
N GLU A 227 -13.36 9.62 9.32
CA GLU A 227 -13.77 9.09 10.63
C GLU A 227 -14.95 9.86 11.20
N THR A 228 -15.15 11.10 10.73
CA THR A 228 -16.24 11.95 11.20
C THR A 228 -17.62 11.62 10.61
N LYS A 229 -17.65 10.84 9.52
CA LYS A 229 -18.88 10.54 8.75
C LYS A 229 -19.97 9.90 9.60
N VAL A 230 -19.60 9.06 10.56
CA VAL A 230 -20.55 8.29 11.39
C VAL A 230 -21.43 9.19 12.27
N TYR A 231 -20.94 10.37 12.64
CA TYR A 231 -21.68 11.36 13.45
C TYR A 231 -21.87 12.71 12.74
N GLY A 232 -21.52 12.81 11.45
CA GLY A 232 -21.69 14.02 10.64
C GLY A 232 -20.70 15.15 10.96
N GLY A 233 -19.56 14.88 11.61
CA GLY A 233 -18.46 15.83 11.77
C GLY A 233 -18.75 17.10 12.55
N THR A 234 -19.77 17.09 13.40
CA THR A 234 -20.09 18.22 14.28
C THR A 234 -20.31 17.74 15.72
N ARG A 235 -20.02 18.59 16.71
CA ARG A 235 -20.35 18.29 18.12
C ARG A 235 -21.82 17.94 18.33
N LYS A 236 -22.74 18.64 17.66
CA LYS A 236 -24.18 18.36 17.78
C LYS A 236 -24.54 16.99 17.21
N GLY A 237 -23.88 16.60 16.12
CA GLY A 237 -23.96 15.26 15.57
C GLY A 237 -23.44 14.22 16.57
N LEU A 238 -22.28 14.46 17.18
CA LEU A 238 -21.69 13.60 18.21
C LEU A 238 -22.58 13.49 19.45
N GLU A 239 -23.17 14.58 19.92
CA GLU A 239 -24.14 14.62 21.04
C GLU A 239 -25.35 13.72 20.79
N THR A 240 -25.81 13.65 19.54
CA THR A 240 -26.93 12.81 19.15
C THR A 240 -26.50 11.36 18.98
N TYR A 241 -25.30 11.15 18.42
CA TYR A 241 -24.77 9.84 18.07
C TYR A 241 -24.29 9.04 19.29
N ASP A 242 -23.47 9.65 20.14
CA ASP A 242 -22.90 9.04 21.35
C ASP A 242 -23.01 9.99 22.56
N PRO A 243 -24.22 10.14 23.12
CA PRO A 243 -24.45 11.01 24.27
C PRO A 243 -23.69 10.57 25.52
N GLY A 244 -23.37 9.27 25.65
CA GLY A 244 -22.63 8.75 26.79
C GLY A 244 -21.19 9.26 26.82
N LEU A 245 -20.52 9.23 25.66
CA LEU A 245 -19.19 9.80 25.50
C LEU A 245 -19.19 11.31 25.75
N VAL A 246 -20.19 12.02 25.22
CA VAL A 246 -20.26 13.48 25.37
C VAL A 246 -20.41 13.91 26.82
N VAL A 247 -21.08 13.14 27.68
CA VAL A 247 -21.11 13.43 29.12
C VAL A 247 -19.69 13.47 29.71
N LEU A 248 -18.86 12.46 29.38
CA LEU A 248 -17.47 12.41 29.85
C LEU A 248 -16.62 13.55 29.25
N LEU A 249 -16.82 13.86 27.97
CA LEU A 249 -16.12 14.94 27.29
C LEU A 249 -16.45 16.32 27.89
N LYS A 250 -17.73 16.60 28.17
CA LYS A 250 -18.16 17.86 28.82
C LYS A 250 -17.68 17.96 30.25
N GLU A 251 -17.64 16.85 30.98
CA GLU A 251 -17.08 16.82 32.33
C GLU A 251 -15.60 17.18 32.34
N VAL A 252 -14.82 16.64 31.42
CA VAL A 252 -13.36 16.85 31.39
C VAL A 252 -12.99 18.19 30.77
N PHE A 253 -13.53 18.49 29.59
CA PHE A 253 -13.09 19.61 28.74
C PHE A 253 -14.09 20.79 28.72
N GLY A 254 -15.28 20.63 29.29
CA GLY A 254 -16.34 21.62 29.21
C GLY A 254 -16.94 21.77 27.81
N ASP A 255 -17.83 22.76 27.68
CA ASP A 255 -18.56 23.05 26.43
C ASP A 255 -18.06 24.32 25.71
N GLY A 256 -16.76 24.60 25.82
CA GLY A 256 -16.14 25.77 25.20
C GLY A 256 -16.28 25.77 23.67
N ASN A 257 -16.26 26.95 23.05
CA ASN A 257 -16.50 27.12 21.61
C ASN A 257 -15.30 26.83 20.70
N TRP A 258 -14.10 26.65 21.25
CA TRP A 258 -12.90 26.43 20.45
C TRP A 258 -12.89 25.05 19.78
N ARG A 259 -12.56 25.02 18.49
CA ARG A 259 -12.35 23.80 17.69
C ARG A 259 -11.04 23.92 16.96
N TYR A 260 -10.37 22.79 16.77
CA TYR A 260 -9.21 22.69 15.93
C TYR A 260 -9.56 23.06 14.49
N THR A 261 -8.68 23.82 13.86
CA THR A 261 -8.66 24.02 12.41
C THR A 261 -7.22 23.89 11.92
N PRO A 262 -7.00 23.48 10.66
CA PRO A 262 -5.66 23.40 10.07
C PRO A 262 -4.86 24.70 10.22
N VAL A 263 -3.55 24.58 10.40
CA VAL A 263 -2.64 25.75 10.58
C VAL A 263 -2.71 26.70 9.37
N THR A 264 -2.97 26.16 8.19
CA THR A 264 -3.12 26.90 6.92
C THR A 264 -4.27 27.91 6.97
N THR A 265 -5.25 27.72 7.87
CA THR A 265 -6.35 28.67 8.11
C THR A 265 -6.06 29.68 9.23
N ARG A 266 -4.94 29.51 9.94
CA ARG A 266 -4.61 30.19 11.20
C ARG A 266 -3.27 30.93 11.19
N THR A 267 -2.62 31.10 10.05
CA THR A 267 -1.33 31.84 9.93
C THR A 267 -1.39 33.29 10.45
N HIS A 268 -2.60 33.86 10.57
CA HIS A 268 -2.83 35.17 11.19
C HIS A 268 -2.75 35.17 12.72
N GLN A 269 -2.72 34.00 13.38
CA GLN A 269 -2.64 33.90 14.84
C GLN A 269 -1.25 34.36 15.32
N PRO A 270 -1.14 35.04 16.48
CA PRO A 270 0.11 35.62 16.95
C PRO A 270 1.31 34.67 17.00
N HIS A 271 1.11 33.42 17.45
CA HIS A 271 2.19 32.45 17.59
C HIS A 271 2.70 31.87 16.25
N LEU A 272 1.95 32.10 15.17
CA LEU A 272 2.27 31.72 13.78
C LEU A 272 2.67 32.91 12.92
N GLN A 273 2.82 34.09 13.50
CA GLN A 273 3.21 35.28 12.75
C GLN A 273 4.56 35.04 12.04
N GLY A 274 4.55 35.17 10.71
CA GLY A 274 5.73 34.94 9.87
C GLY A 274 5.91 33.49 9.38
N PHE A 275 5.05 32.56 9.80
CA PHE A 275 5.01 31.22 9.22
C PHE A 275 4.29 31.22 7.87
N ASP A 276 4.95 30.70 6.84
CA ASP A 276 4.37 30.49 5.51
C ASP A 276 4.30 28.99 5.18
N PRO A 277 3.08 28.40 5.17
CA PRO A 277 2.90 27.00 4.85
C PRO A 277 3.42 26.60 3.47
N GLN A 278 3.46 27.52 2.50
CA GLN A 278 3.91 27.22 1.12
C GLN A 278 5.42 26.98 1.04
N ASN A 279 6.18 27.48 2.01
CA ASN A 279 7.63 27.30 2.10
C ASN A 279 8.04 26.16 3.05
N SER A 280 7.08 25.32 3.46
CA SER A 280 7.33 24.19 4.35
C SER A 280 8.17 23.10 3.66
N PRO A 281 9.05 22.42 4.40
CA PRO A 281 9.74 21.24 3.88
C PRO A 281 8.73 20.11 3.60
N THR A 282 9.10 19.16 2.76
CA THR A 282 8.32 17.94 2.52
C THR A 282 8.75 16.84 3.49
N PHE A 283 7.79 16.19 4.15
CA PHE A 283 8.08 15.05 5.03
C PHE A 283 8.75 13.91 4.28
N GLN A 284 9.84 13.41 4.85
CA GLN A 284 10.58 12.27 4.33
C GLN A 284 11.28 11.51 5.45
N LEU A 285 10.96 10.23 5.58
CA LEU A 285 11.73 9.31 6.41
C LEU A 285 13.19 9.23 5.94
N PRO A 286 14.16 9.01 6.84
CA PRO A 286 15.56 8.84 6.46
C PRO A 286 15.76 7.73 5.41
N PRO A 287 16.67 7.91 4.43
CA PRO A 287 16.89 6.93 3.36
C PRO A 287 17.15 5.51 3.84
N GLU A 288 17.94 5.35 4.90
CA GLU A 288 18.27 4.08 5.53
C GLU A 288 17.05 3.38 6.12
N THR A 289 16.17 4.12 6.81
CA THR A 289 14.92 3.57 7.37
C THR A 289 13.99 3.10 6.24
N ARG A 290 13.89 3.88 5.15
CA ARG A 290 13.09 3.49 3.97
C ARG A 290 13.64 2.26 3.27
N ALA A 291 14.96 2.20 3.09
CA ALA A 291 15.62 1.05 2.46
C ALA A 291 15.38 -0.23 3.29
N LEU A 292 15.59 -0.13 4.60
CA LEU A 292 15.44 -1.26 5.51
C LEU A 292 13.98 -1.74 5.61
N SER A 293 13.01 -0.83 5.60
CA SER A 293 11.57 -1.18 5.53
C SER A 293 11.21 -1.88 4.21
N LYS A 294 11.81 -1.44 3.09
CA LYS A 294 11.62 -2.08 1.79
C LYS A 294 12.23 -3.49 1.77
N GLU A 295 13.44 -3.68 2.28
CA GLU A 295 14.05 -5.00 2.44
C GLU A 295 13.20 -5.90 3.35
N PHE A 296 12.73 -5.36 4.48
CA PHE A 296 11.89 -6.09 5.41
C PHE A 296 10.60 -6.60 4.77
N THR A 297 9.97 -5.78 3.92
CA THR A 297 8.65 -6.05 3.33
C THR A 297 8.72 -6.83 2.03
N ASN A 298 9.80 -6.69 1.26
CA ASN A 298 9.85 -7.18 -0.13
C ASN A 298 10.94 -8.22 -0.37
N ASP A 299 11.97 -8.30 0.48
CA ASP A 299 13.07 -9.23 0.30
C ASP A 299 12.97 -10.38 1.33
N PRO A 300 12.49 -11.57 0.91
CA PRO A 300 12.39 -12.73 1.79
C PRO A 300 13.78 -13.26 2.22
N GLN A 301 14.87 -12.87 1.55
CA GLN A 301 16.23 -13.30 1.86
C GLN A 301 16.97 -12.32 2.78
N SER A 302 16.58 -11.04 2.82
CA SER A 302 17.24 -10.06 3.70
C SER A 302 17.04 -10.39 5.19
N THR A 303 18.09 -10.15 5.98
CA THR A 303 18.08 -10.17 7.45
C THR A 303 18.25 -8.77 8.05
N GLY A 304 18.24 -7.74 7.20
CA GLY A 304 18.42 -6.34 7.62
C GLY A 304 19.74 -6.10 8.32
N ASN A 305 20.80 -6.79 7.89
CA ASN A 305 22.10 -6.81 8.55
C ASN A 305 22.04 -7.26 10.02
N GLY A 306 21.24 -8.30 10.31
CA GLY A 306 21.09 -8.89 11.64
C GLY A 306 20.07 -8.20 12.54
N ARG A 307 19.26 -7.27 12.01
CA ARG A 307 18.18 -6.61 12.75
C ARG A 307 16.95 -7.50 12.94
N TRP A 308 16.81 -8.55 12.14
CA TRP A 308 15.83 -9.60 12.35
C TRP A 308 16.34 -10.96 11.85
N VAL A 309 15.66 -12.02 12.29
CA VAL A 309 15.88 -13.39 11.83
C VAL A 309 14.64 -13.92 11.12
N ASN A 310 14.81 -14.61 9.99
CA ASN A 310 13.70 -15.29 9.32
C ASN A 310 13.41 -16.59 10.06
N LEU A 311 12.26 -16.65 10.75
CA LEU A 311 11.88 -17.81 11.56
C LEU A 311 11.59 -19.00 10.64
N GLN A 312 12.14 -20.15 11.01
CA GLN A 312 11.98 -21.37 10.23
C GLN A 312 10.65 -22.07 10.59
N PRO A 313 9.88 -22.54 9.58
CA PRO A 313 8.66 -23.29 9.83
C PRO A 313 8.98 -24.70 10.33
N TYR A 314 8.23 -25.16 11.32
CA TYR A 314 8.12 -26.56 11.71
C TYR A 314 6.85 -27.17 11.13
N PRO A 315 6.88 -28.45 10.73
CA PRO A 315 5.66 -29.15 10.30
C PRO A 315 4.66 -29.25 11.45
N PRO A 316 3.33 -29.28 11.18
CA PRO A 316 2.30 -29.38 12.22
C PRO A 316 2.48 -30.57 13.18
N SER A 317 3.12 -31.66 12.75
CA SER A 317 3.43 -32.83 13.57
C SER A 317 4.40 -32.56 14.72
N GLU A 318 5.20 -31.48 14.66
CA GLU A 318 6.15 -31.13 15.72
C GLU A 318 5.51 -30.34 16.88
N LEU A 319 4.23 -29.94 16.77
CA LEU A 319 3.58 -29.07 17.76
C LEU A 319 3.67 -29.64 19.19
N GLU A 320 3.34 -30.92 19.38
CA GLU A 320 3.40 -31.60 20.69
C GLU A 320 4.82 -31.61 21.27
N ARG A 321 5.82 -31.87 20.41
CA ARG A 321 7.24 -31.85 20.83
C ARG A 321 7.67 -30.45 21.24
N LEU A 322 7.25 -29.43 20.50
CA LEU A 322 7.58 -28.04 20.77
C LEU A 322 6.88 -27.50 22.02
N LEU A 323 5.64 -27.91 22.30
CA LEU A 323 4.92 -27.58 23.54
C LEU A 323 5.63 -28.13 24.78
N ALA A 324 6.26 -29.31 24.68
CA ALA A 324 7.04 -29.88 25.76
C ALA A 324 8.33 -29.07 26.08
N LEU A 325 8.82 -28.26 25.13
CA LEU A 325 9.92 -27.34 25.36
C LEU A 325 9.40 -26.09 26.08
N LYS A 326 9.40 -26.10 27.42
CA LYS A 326 8.94 -24.97 28.26
C LYS A 326 9.29 -23.61 27.64
N ALA A 327 8.27 -22.82 27.31
CA ALA A 327 8.47 -21.45 26.86
C ALA A 327 8.91 -20.59 28.04
N LYS A 328 10.18 -20.20 28.07
CA LYS A 328 10.71 -19.24 29.03
C LYS A 328 11.84 -18.49 28.34
N GLY A 329 11.58 -17.24 28.00
CA GLY A 329 12.49 -16.46 27.20
C GLY A 329 12.20 -14.97 27.34
N ASP A 330 13.17 -14.16 26.95
CA ASP A 330 13.06 -12.71 27.04
C ASP A 330 11.95 -12.19 26.11
N PRO A 331 11.34 -11.03 26.44
CA PRO A 331 10.42 -10.35 25.54
C PRO A 331 11.07 -10.13 24.17
N THR A 332 10.32 -10.43 23.12
CA THR A 332 10.75 -10.27 21.72
C THR A 332 9.56 -9.85 20.87
N THR A 333 9.79 -9.55 19.60
CA THR A 333 8.75 -9.23 18.64
C THR A 333 8.83 -10.20 17.47
N ILE A 334 7.68 -10.70 17.03
CA ILE A 334 7.59 -11.35 15.72
C ILE A 334 6.84 -10.45 14.74
N PHE A 335 7.22 -10.58 13.50
CA PHE A 335 6.53 -9.97 12.38
C PHE A 335 6.02 -11.06 11.47
N ILE A 336 4.87 -10.83 10.86
CA ILE A 336 4.30 -11.76 9.90
C ILE A 336 4.04 -11.01 8.61
N ALA A 337 4.68 -11.45 7.54
CA ALA A 337 4.53 -10.90 6.21
C ALA A 337 3.87 -11.95 5.31
N ASN A 338 2.67 -11.63 4.80
CA ASN A 338 1.95 -12.53 3.89
C ASN A 338 2.37 -12.28 2.43
N PHE A 339 3.29 -13.10 1.93
CA PHE A 339 3.66 -13.21 0.52
C PHE A 339 2.82 -14.26 -0.24
N GLY A 340 1.92 -14.94 0.48
CA GLY A 340 1.05 -15.98 -0.04
C GLY A 340 -0.13 -15.46 -0.87
N ILE A 341 -0.80 -16.41 -1.51
CA ILE A 341 -1.85 -16.18 -2.52
C ILE A 341 -3.28 -16.16 -1.97
N GLY A 342 -3.43 -16.20 -0.64
CA GLY A 342 -4.71 -16.26 0.07
C GLY A 342 -4.64 -15.71 1.48
N ASP A 343 -5.80 -15.64 2.12
CA ASP A 343 -5.89 -15.20 3.50
C ASP A 343 -5.38 -16.29 4.45
N VAL A 344 -4.74 -15.85 5.52
CA VAL A 344 -4.18 -16.73 6.54
C VAL A 344 -4.57 -16.26 7.92
N TYR A 345 -4.75 -17.23 8.80
CA TYR A 345 -5.24 -17.03 10.16
C TYR A 345 -4.09 -17.33 11.11
N VAL A 346 -3.70 -16.32 11.87
CA VAL A 346 -2.59 -16.37 12.81
C VAL A 346 -3.13 -16.74 14.18
N TYR A 347 -2.64 -17.84 14.73
CA TYR A 347 -2.97 -18.26 16.09
C TYR A 347 -1.75 -18.16 16.98
N ARG A 348 -1.96 -17.72 18.22
CA ARG A 348 -0.99 -17.87 19.30
C ARG A 348 -1.32 -19.16 20.06
N VAL A 349 -0.29 -19.92 20.43
CA VAL A 349 -0.45 -21.09 21.29
C VAL A 349 -0.01 -20.74 22.71
N GLU A 350 -0.92 -20.93 23.66
CA GLU A 350 -0.67 -20.72 25.07
C GLU A 350 0.16 -21.88 25.67
N PRO A 351 0.81 -21.71 26.83
CA PRO A 351 1.64 -22.75 27.44
C PRO A 351 0.91 -24.06 27.76
N ASP A 352 -0.42 -24.03 27.86
CA ASP A 352 -1.27 -25.21 28.06
C ASP A 352 -1.71 -25.88 26.75
N GLY A 353 -1.24 -25.38 25.60
CA GLY A 353 -1.58 -25.86 24.27
C GLY A 353 -2.83 -25.20 23.66
N THR A 354 -3.49 -24.29 24.38
CA THR A 354 -4.69 -23.61 23.86
C THR A 354 -4.33 -22.71 22.70
N GLU A 355 -5.03 -22.87 21.57
CA GLU A 355 -4.88 -22.02 20.40
C GLU A 355 -5.89 -20.87 20.44
N SER A 356 -5.41 -19.64 20.32
CA SER A 356 -6.26 -18.45 20.22
C SER A 356 -6.07 -17.78 18.88
N LEU A 357 -7.17 -17.56 18.13
CA LEU A 357 -7.12 -16.79 16.90
C LEU A 357 -6.70 -15.37 17.26
N TYR A 358 -5.53 -14.98 16.78
CA TYR A 358 -4.97 -13.67 17.05
C TYR A 358 -5.33 -12.69 15.95
N ASN A 359 -5.29 -13.11 14.67
CA ASN A 359 -5.62 -12.22 13.55
C ASN A 359 -5.88 -12.96 12.23
N ARG A 360 -6.50 -12.24 11.28
CA ARG A 360 -6.62 -12.63 9.87
C ARG A 360 -5.75 -11.69 9.02
N LEU A 361 -4.83 -12.28 8.28
CA LEU A 361 -3.95 -11.63 7.32
C LEU A 361 -4.55 -11.77 5.92
N TYR A 362 -4.99 -10.66 5.34
CA TYR A 362 -5.53 -10.63 3.99
C TYR A 362 -4.43 -10.81 2.92
N ARG A 363 -4.83 -11.31 1.76
CA ARG A 363 -4.00 -11.36 0.54
C ARG A 363 -3.51 -9.95 0.14
N GLY A 364 -2.29 -9.86 -0.41
CA GLY A 364 -1.81 -8.64 -1.09
C GLY A 364 -1.03 -7.65 -0.22
N HIS A 365 -0.30 -8.15 0.78
CA HIS A 365 0.54 -7.45 1.75
C HIS A 365 -0.20 -6.81 2.94
N ARG A 366 -0.02 -7.45 4.10
CA ARG A 366 -0.02 -6.82 5.42
C ARG A 366 1.21 -7.35 6.16
N VAL A 367 2.04 -6.43 6.66
CA VAL A 367 3.04 -6.71 7.68
C VAL A 367 2.41 -6.36 9.01
N ILE A 368 2.38 -7.33 9.93
CA ILE A 368 1.88 -7.12 11.28
C ILE A 368 2.92 -7.54 12.29
N SER A 369 2.99 -6.80 13.38
CA SER A 369 3.96 -6.98 14.46
C SER A 369 3.26 -7.46 15.72
N TYR A 370 3.87 -8.40 16.44
CA TYR A 370 3.37 -8.90 17.71
C TYR A 370 4.47 -9.00 18.74
N ASN A 371 4.25 -8.33 19.88
CA ASN A 371 5.05 -8.56 21.07
C ASN A 371 4.78 -9.97 21.59
N THR A 372 5.84 -10.68 21.91
CA THR A 372 5.81 -12.06 22.39
C THR A 372 7.02 -12.31 23.28
N HIS A 373 7.36 -13.56 23.54
CA HIS A 373 8.58 -13.93 24.25
C HIS A 373 9.26 -15.08 23.52
N ALA A 374 10.58 -15.17 23.66
CA ALA A 374 11.33 -16.26 23.04
C ALA A 374 10.75 -17.63 23.49
N GLY A 375 10.61 -18.52 22.52
CA GLY A 375 9.98 -19.82 22.67
C GLY A 375 8.46 -19.88 22.57
N ALA A 376 7.75 -18.74 22.44
CA ALA A 376 6.33 -18.74 22.13
C ALA A 376 6.06 -19.41 20.77
N LEU A 377 4.96 -20.16 20.68
CA LEU A 377 4.56 -20.85 19.46
C LEU A 377 3.43 -20.11 18.74
N TRP A 378 3.54 -20.08 17.42
CA TRP A 378 2.62 -19.39 16.52
C TRP A 378 2.22 -20.33 15.39
N LEU A 379 0.92 -20.42 15.12
CA LEU A 379 0.40 -21.26 14.04
C LEU A 379 -0.11 -20.38 12.91
N ILE A 380 0.20 -20.78 11.69
CA ILE A 380 -0.41 -20.23 10.49
C ILE A 380 -1.42 -21.24 9.97
N LYS A 381 -2.68 -20.84 9.86
CA LYS A 381 -3.77 -21.69 9.37
C LYS A 381 -4.42 -21.12 8.12
N ASN A 382 -4.99 -21.99 7.28
CA ASN A 382 -5.83 -21.56 6.16
C ASN A 382 -7.28 -21.27 6.61
N GLU A 383 -8.16 -20.92 5.67
CA GLU A 383 -9.57 -20.63 5.95
C GLU A 383 -10.38 -21.82 6.48
N ASP A 384 -9.97 -23.05 6.15
CA ASP A 384 -10.58 -24.29 6.67
C ASP A 384 -10.13 -24.62 8.10
N GLY A 385 -9.24 -23.81 8.69
CA GLY A 385 -8.66 -24.06 10.00
C GLY A 385 -7.57 -25.14 10.02
N LYS A 386 -7.06 -25.56 8.85
CA LYS A 386 -5.91 -26.47 8.76
C LYS A 386 -4.63 -25.73 9.09
N THR A 387 -3.85 -26.26 10.04
CA THR A 387 -2.51 -25.75 10.36
C THR A 387 -1.54 -26.03 9.20
N LEU A 388 -0.98 -24.96 8.65
CA LEU A 388 0.00 -24.99 7.56
C LEU A 388 1.43 -25.11 8.10
N ALA A 389 1.76 -24.33 9.13
CA ALA A 389 3.07 -24.33 9.75
C ALA A 389 3.01 -23.89 11.21
N VAL A 390 3.99 -24.36 12.00
CA VAL A 390 4.25 -23.96 13.37
C VAL A 390 5.54 -23.15 13.39
N TYR A 391 5.54 -22.00 14.04
CA TYR A 391 6.73 -21.18 14.25
C TYR A 391 7.03 -21.06 15.73
N ARG A 392 8.30 -20.94 16.05
CA ARG A 392 8.77 -20.69 17.41
C ARG A 392 9.57 -19.39 17.44
N ALA A 393 9.17 -18.46 18.30
CA ALA A 393 9.87 -17.20 18.44
C ALA A 393 11.29 -17.39 19.03
N GLU A 394 12.22 -16.54 18.60
CA GLU A 394 13.61 -16.48 19.08
C GLU A 394 13.83 -15.26 19.98
N SER A 395 15.01 -15.13 20.58
CA SER A 395 15.32 -13.97 21.43
C SER A 395 15.45 -12.68 20.61
N GLU A 396 15.90 -12.82 19.37
CA GLU A 396 15.96 -11.79 18.35
C GLU A 396 14.57 -11.49 17.77
N THR A 397 14.43 -10.32 17.14
CA THR A 397 13.21 -9.99 16.39
C THR A 397 13.02 -11.00 15.25
N GLY A 398 11.92 -11.75 15.29
CA GLY A 398 11.60 -12.77 14.30
C GLY A 398 10.75 -12.24 13.15
N ARG A 399 10.97 -12.73 11.93
CA ARG A 399 10.13 -12.49 10.75
C ARG A 399 9.62 -13.82 10.21
N ILE A 400 8.31 -14.02 10.29
CA ILE A 400 7.58 -15.11 9.65
C ILE A 400 7.23 -14.67 8.23
N LEU A 401 7.75 -15.40 7.26
CA LEU A 401 7.41 -15.22 5.86
C LEU A 401 6.38 -16.27 5.49
N ILE A 402 5.16 -15.85 5.16
CA ILE A 402 4.15 -16.78 4.63
C ILE A 402 4.35 -16.81 3.13
N LEU A 403 5.08 -17.81 2.67
CA LEU A 403 5.47 -17.95 1.27
C LEU A 403 4.45 -18.83 0.51
N PRO A 404 4.26 -18.61 -0.80
CA PRO A 404 3.37 -19.43 -1.63
C PRO A 404 3.62 -20.95 -1.51
N GLU A 405 4.88 -21.36 -1.36
CA GLU A 405 5.37 -22.74 -1.28
C GLU A 405 5.09 -23.46 0.04
N MET A 406 4.54 -22.79 1.06
CA MET A 406 4.19 -23.39 2.36
C MET A 406 2.96 -24.32 2.33
N GLY A 407 2.62 -24.87 1.16
CA GLY A 407 1.47 -25.77 0.98
C GLY A 407 0.12 -25.06 0.95
N ILE A 408 0.08 -23.82 0.43
CA ILE A 408 -1.15 -23.03 0.24
C ILE A 408 -1.87 -23.41 -1.07
N ASP A 409 -1.36 -24.41 -1.80
CA ASP A 409 -1.91 -24.80 -3.09
C ASP A 409 -2.24 -26.30 -3.15
N ASN A 410 -3.52 -26.62 -3.05
CA ASN A 410 -4.06 -27.96 -3.31
C ASN A 410 -4.37 -28.19 -4.81
N SER A 411 -3.97 -27.28 -5.72
CA SER A 411 -4.21 -27.48 -7.14
C SER A 411 -3.41 -28.67 -7.67
N PRO A 412 -3.93 -29.37 -8.70
CA PRO A 412 -3.25 -30.51 -9.28
C PRO A 412 -1.80 -30.19 -9.66
N GLN A 413 -0.91 -31.15 -9.42
CA GLN A 413 0.47 -31.04 -9.86
C GLN A 413 0.50 -31.09 -11.39
N VAL A 414 1.16 -30.12 -12.03
CA VAL A 414 1.37 -30.10 -13.47
C VAL A 414 2.54 -31.02 -13.79
N LYS A 415 2.30 -31.91 -14.73
CA LYS A 415 3.33 -32.80 -15.26
C LYS A 415 4.04 -32.07 -16.40
N ILE A 416 5.32 -31.80 -16.21
CA ILE A 416 6.22 -31.26 -17.24
C ILE A 416 7.26 -32.35 -17.54
N PRO A 417 7.11 -33.13 -18.64
CA PRO A 417 7.99 -34.26 -18.95
C PRO A 417 9.41 -33.84 -19.32
N ASP A 418 9.55 -32.70 -20.01
CA ASP A 418 10.85 -32.13 -20.39
C ASP A 418 11.53 -31.52 -19.16
N ALA A 419 12.70 -32.06 -18.81
CA ALA A 419 13.43 -31.64 -17.61
C ALA A 419 13.98 -30.21 -17.72
N ASN A 420 14.38 -29.79 -18.92
CA ASN A 420 14.95 -28.47 -19.16
C ASN A 420 13.86 -27.39 -19.13
N LEU A 421 12.67 -27.71 -19.66
CA LEU A 421 11.48 -26.87 -19.49
C LEU A 421 11.04 -26.79 -18.03
N ALA A 422 10.98 -27.93 -17.33
CA ALA A 422 10.59 -27.96 -15.92
C ALA A 422 11.58 -27.17 -15.04
N GLU A 423 12.87 -27.19 -15.39
CA GLU A 423 13.87 -26.35 -14.72
C GLU A 423 13.68 -24.87 -15.04
N ALA A 424 13.48 -24.50 -16.30
CA ALA A 424 13.25 -23.10 -16.70
C ALA A 424 12.01 -22.52 -15.99
N VAL A 425 10.90 -23.27 -15.94
CA VAL A 425 9.70 -22.89 -15.21
C VAL A 425 9.98 -22.67 -13.72
N ARG A 426 10.75 -23.56 -13.09
CA ARG A 426 11.11 -23.38 -11.67
C ARG A 426 11.98 -22.15 -11.46
N GLN A 427 12.97 -21.91 -12.32
CA GLN A 427 13.84 -20.74 -12.23
C GLN A 427 13.02 -19.45 -12.31
N GLU A 428 12.11 -19.36 -13.27
CA GLU A 428 11.24 -18.18 -13.45
C GLU A 428 10.28 -17.98 -12.26
N LEU A 429 9.78 -19.08 -11.68
CA LEU A 429 8.94 -19.03 -10.48
C LEU A 429 9.72 -18.79 -9.17
N GLY A 430 11.06 -18.77 -9.22
CA GLY A 430 11.93 -18.68 -8.04
C GLY A 430 11.94 -19.94 -7.17
N PHE A 431 11.63 -21.08 -7.75
CA PHE A 431 11.50 -22.37 -7.08
C PHE A 431 12.83 -23.14 -7.00
N ALA A 432 13.06 -23.83 -5.88
CA ALA A 432 14.12 -24.81 -5.77
C ALA A 432 13.84 -26.03 -6.68
N ALA A 433 14.89 -26.75 -7.09
CA ALA A 433 14.80 -27.83 -8.07
C ALA A 433 13.79 -28.95 -7.73
N SER A 434 13.58 -29.23 -6.44
CA SER A 434 12.64 -30.26 -5.97
C SER A 434 11.22 -29.75 -5.74
N THR A 435 10.96 -28.45 -5.87
CA THR A 435 9.64 -27.87 -5.63
C THR A 435 8.66 -28.36 -6.71
N PRO A 436 7.49 -28.92 -6.33
CA PRO A 436 6.44 -29.29 -7.27
C PRO A 436 5.88 -28.06 -8.01
N ILE A 437 5.58 -28.24 -9.29
CA ILE A 437 4.87 -27.26 -10.12
C ILE A 437 3.41 -27.68 -10.18
N THR A 438 2.48 -26.75 -9.95
CA THR A 438 1.03 -26.98 -9.91
C THR A 438 0.30 -26.08 -10.91
N GLU A 439 -0.96 -26.40 -11.23
CA GLU A 439 -1.76 -25.65 -12.21
C GLU A 439 -1.84 -24.17 -11.84
N ARG A 440 -2.04 -23.89 -10.55
CA ARG A 440 -2.15 -22.52 -10.05
C ARG A 440 -0.81 -21.79 -10.03
N THR A 441 0.31 -22.49 -9.81
CA THR A 441 1.63 -21.85 -9.95
C THR A 441 1.96 -21.52 -11.40
N MET A 442 1.54 -22.35 -12.35
CA MET A 442 1.72 -22.09 -13.79
C MET A 442 1.03 -20.80 -14.23
N GLN A 443 -0.16 -20.49 -13.69
CA GLN A 443 -0.89 -19.25 -13.99
C GLN A 443 -0.14 -17.96 -13.58
N ARG A 444 0.92 -18.04 -12.78
CA ARG A 444 1.74 -16.89 -12.37
C ARG A 444 2.80 -16.51 -13.39
N LEU A 445 3.14 -17.40 -14.32
CA LEU A 445 4.10 -17.11 -15.36
C LEU A 445 3.53 -16.03 -16.27
N THR A 446 4.15 -14.85 -16.26
CA THR A 446 3.83 -13.76 -17.18
C THR A 446 4.82 -13.69 -18.34
N ALA A 447 6.06 -14.11 -18.09
CA ALA A 447 7.07 -14.33 -19.10
C ALA A 447 7.80 -15.65 -18.81
N LEU A 448 8.33 -16.32 -19.84
CA LEU A 448 9.22 -17.46 -19.66
C LEU A 448 10.40 -17.36 -20.66
N TYR A 449 11.62 -17.36 -20.13
CA TYR A 449 12.86 -17.33 -20.90
C TYR A 449 13.55 -18.69 -20.85
N ALA A 450 13.50 -19.42 -21.96
CA ALA A 450 13.96 -20.81 -22.02
C ALA A 450 14.63 -21.17 -23.37
N SER A 451 15.26 -20.19 -24.02
CA SER A 451 16.02 -20.36 -25.25
C SER A 451 17.35 -21.10 -25.05
N ASP A 452 17.80 -21.84 -26.06
CA ASP A 452 19.06 -22.63 -26.04
C ASP A 452 19.13 -23.61 -24.85
N ARG A 453 18.10 -24.45 -24.71
CA ARG A 453 17.96 -25.40 -23.60
C ARG A 453 17.63 -26.83 -24.04
N GLU A 454 17.80 -27.15 -25.31
CA GLU A 454 17.50 -28.48 -25.87
C GLU A 454 16.05 -28.96 -25.56
N ILE A 455 15.10 -28.03 -25.43
CA ILE A 455 13.70 -28.35 -25.12
C ILE A 455 13.04 -29.00 -26.34
N THR A 456 12.30 -30.07 -26.10
CA THR A 456 11.60 -30.83 -27.16
C THR A 456 10.09 -30.95 -26.94
N ASP A 457 9.63 -30.88 -25.69
CA ASP A 457 8.23 -31.11 -25.30
C ASP A 457 7.72 -29.96 -24.43
N LEU A 458 6.66 -29.29 -24.91
CA LEU A 458 6.01 -28.15 -24.25
C LEU A 458 4.87 -28.54 -23.29
N THR A 459 4.61 -29.83 -23.11
CA THR A 459 3.57 -30.34 -22.21
C THR A 459 3.70 -29.74 -20.80
N GLY A 460 2.59 -29.23 -20.29
CA GLY A 460 2.46 -28.52 -19.03
C GLY A 460 2.28 -27.00 -19.21
N LEU A 461 2.74 -26.43 -20.33
CA LEU A 461 2.55 -24.99 -20.61
C LEU A 461 1.09 -24.60 -20.86
N GLU A 462 0.20 -25.54 -21.18
CA GLU A 462 -1.23 -25.28 -21.34
C GLU A 462 -1.89 -24.70 -20.07
N HIS A 463 -1.27 -24.90 -18.90
CA HIS A 463 -1.72 -24.36 -17.62
C HIS A 463 -1.21 -22.94 -17.34
N ALA A 464 -0.27 -22.42 -18.13
CA ALA A 464 0.35 -21.10 -17.96
C ALA A 464 -0.47 -19.97 -18.62
N THR A 465 -1.79 -19.96 -18.40
CA THR A 465 -2.75 -19.07 -19.09
C THR A 465 -2.56 -17.57 -18.81
N GLY A 466 -1.63 -17.21 -17.91
CA GLY A 466 -1.23 -15.83 -17.62
C GLY A 466 -0.04 -15.34 -18.46
N LEU A 467 0.54 -16.19 -19.31
CA LEU A 467 1.71 -15.83 -20.11
C LEU A 467 1.39 -14.71 -21.11
N VAL A 468 2.27 -13.71 -21.11
CA VAL A 468 2.28 -12.57 -22.02
C VAL A 468 3.50 -12.64 -22.95
N GLY A 469 4.65 -13.12 -22.46
CA GLY A 469 5.87 -13.32 -23.26
C GLY A 469 6.40 -14.75 -23.16
N LEU A 470 6.75 -15.38 -24.28
CA LEU A 470 7.34 -16.72 -24.30
C LEU A 470 8.52 -16.77 -25.27
N TYR A 471 9.71 -17.03 -24.74
CA TYR A 471 10.96 -17.02 -25.50
C TYR A 471 11.63 -18.41 -25.44
N LEU A 472 11.59 -19.11 -26.57
CA LEU A 472 11.98 -20.52 -26.73
C LEU A 472 12.85 -20.73 -27.99
N TRP A 473 13.57 -19.70 -28.44
CA TRP A 473 14.42 -19.78 -29.64
C TRP A 473 15.62 -20.73 -29.43
N GLU A 474 16.13 -21.31 -30.52
CA GLU A 474 17.23 -22.29 -30.51
C GLU A 474 16.93 -23.51 -29.60
N ASN A 475 15.80 -24.18 -29.86
CA ASN A 475 15.46 -25.45 -29.20
C ASN A 475 15.17 -26.53 -30.27
N GLN A 476 14.53 -27.62 -29.88
CA GLN A 476 14.22 -28.75 -30.77
C GLN A 476 12.71 -29.03 -30.78
N ILE A 477 11.90 -27.97 -30.66
CA ILE A 477 10.44 -28.04 -30.54
C ILE A 477 9.82 -28.35 -31.90
N GLN A 478 8.91 -29.33 -31.93
CA GLN A 478 8.09 -29.66 -33.11
C GLN A 478 6.61 -29.39 -32.85
N ASP A 479 6.12 -29.74 -31.66
CA ASP A 479 4.71 -29.62 -31.27
C ASP A 479 4.47 -28.36 -30.42
N VAL A 480 3.65 -27.46 -30.96
CA VAL A 480 3.23 -26.21 -30.28
C VAL A 480 1.78 -26.24 -29.81
N SER A 481 1.10 -27.40 -29.89
CA SER A 481 -0.29 -27.55 -29.44
C SER A 481 -0.56 -27.19 -27.97
N PRO A 482 0.40 -27.35 -27.00
CA PRO A 482 0.20 -26.88 -25.63
C PRO A 482 -0.02 -25.37 -25.51
N LEU A 483 0.34 -24.59 -26.54
CA LEU A 483 0.21 -23.13 -26.53
C LEU A 483 -1.20 -22.63 -26.90
N SER A 484 -2.08 -23.51 -27.39
CA SER A 484 -3.36 -23.14 -28.02
C SER A 484 -4.32 -22.30 -27.17
N ASN A 485 -4.27 -22.43 -25.84
CA ASN A 485 -5.15 -21.71 -24.90
C ASN A 485 -4.47 -20.51 -24.21
N LEU A 486 -3.26 -20.14 -24.63
CA LEU A 486 -2.50 -19.04 -24.01
C LEU A 486 -2.88 -17.68 -24.61
N THR A 487 -4.17 -17.38 -24.60
CA THR A 487 -4.78 -16.25 -25.34
C THR A 487 -4.34 -14.86 -24.88
N GLN A 488 -3.53 -14.77 -23.82
CA GLN A 488 -2.93 -13.52 -23.33
C GLN A 488 -1.52 -13.25 -23.91
N LEU A 489 -0.97 -14.18 -24.69
CA LEU A 489 0.34 -14.03 -25.31
C LEU A 489 0.36 -12.82 -26.25
N GLN A 490 1.38 -11.98 -26.05
CA GLN A 490 1.67 -10.81 -26.87
C GLN A 490 3.02 -10.93 -27.58
N GLU A 491 3.98 -11.63 -26.97
CA GLU A 491 5.30 -11.88 -27.55
C GLU A 491 5.61 -13.38 -27.56
N LEU A 492 5.89 -13.93 -28.75
CA LEU A 492 6.23 -15.34 -28.92
C LEU A 492 7.45 -15.47 -29.84
N SER A 493 8.53 -16.03 -29.29
CA SER A 493 9.80 -16.26 -29.99
C SER A 493 10.11 -17.75 -30.02
N LEU A 494 10.05 -18.35 -31.20
CA LEU A 494 10.22 -19.79 -31.47
C LEU A 494 11.20 -20.04 -32.64
N GLN A 495 12.08 -19.09 -32.91
CA GLN A 495 13.02 -19.18 -34.04
C GLN A 495 14.03 -20.31 -33.86
N ALA A 496 14.55 -20.84 -34.97
CA ALA A 496 15.50 -21.96 -34.98
C ALA A 496 14.98 -23.17 -34.16
N ASN A 497 13.79 -23.67 -34.52
CA ASN A 497 13.19 -24.89 -33.99
C ASN A 497 12.86 -25.86 -35.16
N GLN A 498 11.98 -26.83 -34.95
CA GLN A 498 11.59 -27.84 -35.93
C GLN A 498 10.08 -27.83 -36.18
N ILE A 499 9.44 -26.67 -36.04
CA ILE A 499 7.98 -26.52 -36.11
C ILE A 499 7.53 -26.66 -37.56
N THR A 500 6.46 -27.42 -37.78
CA THR A 500 5.81 -27.60 -39.10
C THR A 500 4.37 -27.14 -39.11
N ASP A 501 3.68 -27.26 -37.97
CA ASP A 501 2.26 -26.93 -37.80
C ASP A 501 2.11 -25.83 -36.75
N ILE A 502 1.49 -24.71 -37.15
CA ILE A 502 1.20 -23.56 -36.30
C ILE A 502 -0.30 -23.34 -36.05
N THR A 503 -1.15 -24.34 -36.33
CA THR A 503 -2.60 -24.27 -36.13
C THR A 503 -3.01 -23.90 -34.70
N ALA A 504 -2.18 -24.25 -33.71
CA ALA A 504 -2.35 -23.86 -32.32
C ALA A 504 -2.42 -22.34 -32.11
N PHE A 505 -1.88 -21.53 -33.03
CA PHE A 505 -1.83 -20.07 -32.88
C PHE A 505 -3.13 -19.38 -33.28
N ALA A 506 -4.10 -20.07 -33.87
CA ALA A 506 -5.34 -19.48 -34.38
C ALA A 506 -6.13 -18.67 -33.34
N GLY A 507 -6.05 -19.04 -32.05
CA GLY A 507 -6.71 -18.35 -30.93
C GLY A 507 -5.88 -17.28 -30.22
N LEU A 508 -4.63 -17.06 -30.62
CA LEU A 508 -3.68 -16.15 -29.94
C LEU A 508 -3.80 -14.72 -30.47
N THR A 509 -5.02 -14.19 -30.52
CA THR A 509 -5.35 -12.91 -31.19
C THR A 509 -4.74 -11.66 -30.54
N GLU A 510 -4.14 -11.80 -29.36
CA GLU A 510 -3.40 -10.72 -28.68
C GLU A 510 -1.92 -10.61 -29.08
N LEU A 511 -1.42 -11.52 -29.94
CA LEU A 511 -0.03 -11.50 -30.39
C LEU A 511 0.31 -10.20 -31.12
N ARG A 512 1.41 -9.59 -30.70
CA ARG A 512 2.04 -8.39 -31.29
C ARG A 512 3.37 -8.71 -31.93
N LYS A 513 4.14 -9.62 -31.33
CA LYS A 513 5.44 -10.04 -31.86
C LYS A 513 5.45 -11.55 -32.00
N LEU A 514 5.64 -12.03 -33.23
CA LEU A 514 5.72 -13.44 -33.53
C LEU A 514 6.96 -13.72 -34.37
N HIS A 515 7.92 -14.43 -33.78
CA HIS A 515 9.15 -14.76 -34.47
C HIS A 515 9.27 -16.28 -34.63
N LEU A 516 9.36 -16.72 -35.88
CA LEU A 516 9.33 -18.12 -36.29
C LEU A 516 10.41 -18.45 -37.33
N TRP A 517 11.40 -17.57 -37.57
CA TRP A 517 12.42 -17.82 -38.58
C TRP A 517 13.21 -19.11 -38.32
N GLY A 518 13.65 -19.79 -39.38
CA GLY A 518 14.43 -21.03 -39.28
C GLY A 518 13.62 -22.22 -38.74
N ASN A 519 12.37 -22.38 -39.18
CA ASN A 519 11.52 -23.54 -38.89
C ASN A 519 11.20 -24.31 -40.21
N GLN A 520 10.19 -25.17 -40.20
CA GLN A 520 9.78 -26.01 -41.33
C GLN A 520 8.30 -25.77 -41.70
N ILE A 521 7.83 -24.54 -41.50
CA ILE A 521 6.43 -24.14 -41.70
C ILE A 521 6.15 -23.96 -43.20
N THR A 522 5.06 -24.56 -43.69
CA THR A 522 4.60 -24.40 -45.08
C THR A 522 3.26 -23.68 -45.19
N ASP A 523 2.38 -23.83 -44.18
CA ASP A 523 1.04 -23.24 -44.14
C ASP A 523 0.99 -22.13 -43.08
N ILE A 524 0.70 -20.91 -43.52
CA ILE A 524 0.60 -19.72 -42.67
C ILE A 524 -0.81 -19.12 -42.64
N SER A 525 -1.83 -19.87 -43.07
CA SER A 525 -3.23 -19.42 -43.11
C SER A 525 -3.75 -18.90 -41.77
N VAL A 526 -3.25 -19.42 -40.64
CA VAL A 526 -3.63 -18.95 -39.30
C VAL A 526 -3.25 -17.50 -39.01
N LEU A 527 -2.28 -16.92 -39.72
CA LEU A 527 -1.80 -15.56 -39.48
C LEU A 527 -2.84 -14.50 -39.86
N GLU A 528 -3.82 -14.82 -40.72
CA GLU A 528 -4.90 -13.90 -41.11
C GLU A 528 -5.72 -13.42 -39.91
N ASN A 529 -5.81 -14.23 -38.86
CA ASN A 529 -6.57 -13.93 -37.64
C ASN A 529 -5.77 -13.13 -36.60
N LEU A 530 -4.47 -12.95 -36.79
CA LEU A 530 -3.56 -12.31 -35.83
C LEU A 530 -3.42 -10.81 -36.12
N THR A 531 -4.54 -10.11 -36.13
CA THR A 531 -4.68 -8.73 -36.62
C THR A 531 -3.94 -7.67 -35.79
N LYS A 532 -3.35 -8.05 -34.65
CA LYS A 532 -2.59 -7.19 -33.75
C LYS A 532 -1.07 -7.30 -33.93
N LEU A 533 -0.59 -8.12 -34.87
CA LEU A 533 0.84 -8.28 -35.12
C LEU A 533 1.47 -6.96 -35.57
N GLU A 534 2.56 -6.60 -34.90
CA GLU A 534 3.42 -5.44 -35.16
C GLU A 534 4.78 -5.89 -35.72
N SER A 535 5.23 -7.11 -35.41
CA SER A 535 6.49 -7.70 -35.88
C SER A 535 6.30 -9.19 -36.15
N LEU A 536 6.65 -9.64 -37.35
CA LEU A 536 6.50 -11.02 -37.80
C LEU A 536 7.73 -11.47 -38.61
N TRP A 537 8.44 -12.48 -38.10
CA TRP A 537 9.64 -13.02 -38.74
C TRP A 537 9.42 -14.48 -39.13
N LEU A 538 9.52 -14.77 -40.43
CA LEU A 538 9.24 -16.06 -41.06
C LEU A 538 10.39 -16.55 -41.96
N ASP A 539 11.47 -15.78 -42.11
CA ASP A 539 12.66 -16.15 -42.89
C ASP A 539 13.14 -17.59 -42.64
N GLY A 540 13.68 -18.26 -43.66
CA GLY A 540 14.16 -19.63 -43.52
C GLY A 540 13.08 -20.68 -43.22
N ASN A 541 11.82 -20.43 -43.63
CA ASN A 541 10.75 -21.43 -43.69
C ASN A 541 10.38 -21.76 -45.15
N PRO A 542 9.98 -23.01 -45.46
CA PRO A 542 9.58 -23.43 -46.81
C PRO A 542 8.15 -22.97 -47.19
N ILE A 543 7.82 -21.69 -46.98
CA ILE A 543 6.51 -21.11 -47.29
C ILE A 543 6.41 -20.93 -48.81
N GLN A 544 5.32 -21.44 -49.41
CA GLN A 544 5.05 -21.28 -50.84
C GLN A 544 3.90 -20.32 -51.10
N ASP A 545 2.86 -20.39 -50.28
CA ASP A 545 1.69 -19.51 -50.36
C ASP A 545 1.81 -18.41 -49.30
N ASN A 546 2.05 -17.19 -49.77
CA ASN A 546 2.16 -15.99 -48.93
C ASN A 546 0.87 -15.15 -48.93
N SER A 547 -0.19 -15.59 -49.61
CA SER A 547 -1.46 -14.87 -49.69
C SER A 547 -2.07 -14.50 -48.32
N PRO A 548 -1.92 -15.30 -47.23
CA PRO A 548 -2.37 -14.91 -45.89
C PRO A 548 -1.78 -13.59 -45.37
N LEU A 549 -0.60 -13.20 -45.85
CA LEU A 549 0.06 -11.95 -45.44
C LEU A 549 -0.59 -10.71 -46.07
N ARG A 550 -1.33 -10.85 -47.18
CA ARG A 550 -2.02 -9.72 -47.81
C ARG A 550 -3.07 -9.12 -46.88
N SER A 551 -3.87 -9.97 -46.26
CA SER A 551 -4.88 -9.57 -45.27
C SER A 551 -4.24 -8.89 -44.05
N LEU A 552 -3.06 -9.35 -43.64
CA LEU A 552 -2.32 -8.79 -42.51
C LEU A 552 -1.74 -7.41 -42.85
N LEU A 553 -1.09 -7.27 -44.01
CA LEU A 553 -0.53 -6.02 -44.52
C LEU A 553 -1.61 -4.94 -44.72
N LYS A 554 -2.80 -5.34 -45.18
CA LYS A 554 -3.94 -4.42 -45.33
C LYS A 554 -4.38 -3.84 -43.98
N GLN A 555 -4.36 -4.65 -42.93
CA GLN A 555 -4.80 -4.25 -41.60
C GLN A 555 -3.72 -3.52 -40.81
N ASN A 556 -2.44 -3.85 -41.05
CA ASN A 556 -1.29 -3.18 -40.46
C ASN A 556 -0.18 -2.96 -41.50
N PRO A 557 -0.21 -1.86 -42.26
CA PRO A 557 0.79 -1.57 -43.30
C PRO A 557 2.21 -1.35 -42.77
N ASP A 558 2.35 -0.98 -41.49
CA ASP A 558 3.62 -0.67 -40.84
C ASP A 558 4.23 -1.89 -40.13
N ILE A 559 3.65 -3.08 -40.31
CA ILE A 559 4.17 -4.32 -39.70
C ILE A 559 5.61 -4.58 -40.14
N GLU A 560 6.48 -4.85 -39.17
CA GLU A 560 7.86 -5.27 -39.44
C GLU A 560 7.87 -6.73 -39.92
N LEU A 561 8.20 -6.95 -41.18
CA LEU A 561 8.25 -8.28 -41.80
C LEU A 561 9.67 -8.67 -42.17
N ASP A 562 10.03 -9.89 -41.80
CA ASP A 562 11.25 -10.55 -42.24
C ASP A 562 10.89 -11.91 -42.85
N ILE A 563 10.99 -12.05 -44.17
CA ILE A 563 10.52 -13.23 -44.90
C ILE A 563 11.38 -13.55 -46.12
N ASP A 564 11.74 -14.83 -46.29
CA ASP A 564 12.49 -15.37 -47.44
C ASP A 564 11.55 -15.84 -48.57
N VAL A 565 10.55 -15.03 -48.92
CA VAL A 565 9.73 -15.28 -50.12
C VAL A 565 9.78 -14.08 -51.07
N PRO A 566 9.55 -14.30 -52.39
CA PRO A 566 9.40 -13.21 -53.34
C PRO A 566 8.47 -12.14 -52.76
N GLN A 567 8.92 -10.88 -52.81
CA GLN A 567 8.19 -9.75 -52.25
C GLN A 567 6.77 -9.74 -52.78
N LEU A 568 5.79 -9.63 -51.88
CA LEU A 568 4.36 -9.58 -52.22
C LEU A 568 4.11 -8.42 -53.19
N SER A 569 3.94 -8.72 -54.47
CA SER A 569 3.44 -7.72 -55.41
C SER A 569 1.93 -7.58 -55.22
N PRO A 570 1.40 -6.36 -54.99
CA PRO A 570 -0.06 -6.13 -54.95
C PRO A 570 -0.75 -6.62 -56.22
N THR A 571 -0.02 -6.65 -57.34
CA THR A 571 -0.51 -7.08 -58.65
C THR A 571 -0.37 -8.58 -58.94
N ASP A 572 0.33 -9.33 -58.08
CA ASP A 572 0.38 -10.80 -58.10
C ASP A 572 -0.84 -11.37 -57.36
N VAL A 573 -2.01 -11.32 -58.00
CA VAL A 573 -3.31 -11.58 -57.36
C VAL A 573 -3.44 -13.03 -56.88
N ASN A 574 -2.78 -13.98 -57.55
CA ASN A 574 -2.79 -15.39 -57.18
C ASN A 574 -1.67 -15.79 -56.20
N GLY A 575 -0.69 -14.90 -55.97
CA GLY A 575 0.42 -15.14 -55.03
C GLY A 575 1.42 -16.17 -55.52
N ASP A 576 1.51 -16.43 -56.83
CA ASP A 576 2.43 -17.40 -57.42
C ASP A 576 3.86 -16.86 -57.61
N GLY A 577 4.07 -15.58 -57.27
CA GLY A 577 5.34 -14.88 -57.39
C GLY A 577 5.63 -14.36 -58.80
N VAL A 578 4.67 -14.40 -59.73
CA VAL A 578 4.84 -13.90 -61.10
C VAL A 578 3.57 -13.24 -61.61
N VAL A 579 3.60 -11.92 -61.80
CA VAL A 579 2.45 -11.20 -62.37
C VAL A 579 2.23 -11.58 -63.83
N ASN A 580 1.15 -12.31 -64.11
CA ASN A 580 0.85 -12.88 -65.41
C ASN A 580 -0.65 -12.87 -65.76
N ILE A 581 -1.01 -13.56 -66.85
CA ILE A 581 -2.40 -13.60 -67.35
C ILE A 581 -3.38 -14.21 -66.35
N GLN A 582 -2.91 -15.07 -65.45
CA GLN A 582 -3.73 -15.67 -64.41
C GLN A 582 -4.21 -14.60 -63.41
N ASP A 583 -3.35 -13.68 -62.99
CA ASP A 583 -3.71 -12.57 -62.11
C ASP A 583 -4.73 -11.63 -62.76
N LEU A 584 -4.52 -11.36 -64.05
CA LEU A 584 -5.39 -10.50 -64.84
C LEU A 584 -6.77 -11.14 -65.03
N VAL A 585 -6.83 -12.46 -65.18
CA VAL A 585 -8.09 -13.23 -65.20
C VAL A 585 -8.81 -13.17 -63.85
N LEU A 586 -8.08 -13.25 -62.72
CA LEU A 586 -8.68 -13.16 -61.39
C LEU A 586 -9.28 -11.77 -61.11
N VAL A 587 -8.63 -10.70 -61.55
CA VAL A 587 -9.20 -9.35 -61.46
C VAL A 587 -10.41 -9.20 -62.38
N ALA A 588 -10.30 -9.69 -63.62
CA ALA A 588 -11.40 -9.66 -64.58
C ALA A 588 -12.64 -10.43 -64.11
N SER A 589 -12.45 -11.57 -63.42
CA SER A 589 -13.55 -12.37 -62.89
C SER A 589 -14.24 -11.73 -61.69
N SER A 590 -13.55 -10.82 -61.00
CA SER A 590 -14.00 -10.17 -59.77
C SER A 590 -14.54 -8.75 -60.00
N LEU A 591 -14.66 -8.31 -61.27
CA LEU A 591 -15.13 -6.97 -61.62
C LEU A 591 -16.52 -6.65 -61.04
N GLY A 592 -16.61 -5.52 -60.34
CA GLY A 592 -17.82 -5.05 -59.70
C GLY A 592 -18.06 -5.62 -58.30
N GLU A 593 -17.14 -6.42 -57.77
CA GLU A 593 -17.11 -6.75 -56.35
C GLU A 593 -16.81 -5.50 -55.51
N THR A 594 -17.46 -5.43 -54.35
CA THR A 594 -17.42 -4.28 -53.41
C THR A 594 -17.04 -4.70 -52.00
N GLU A 595 -16.66 -5.97 -51.83
CA GLU A 595 -16.10 -6.52 -50.61
C GLU A 595 -14.57 -6.60 -50.76
N PRO A 596 -13.78 -6.55 -49.68
CA PRO A 596 -12.33 -6.66 -49.75
C PRO A 596 -11.88 -7.98 -50.40
N THR A 597 -11.26 -7.94 -51.59
CA THR A 597 -10.69 -9.12 -52.25
C THR A 597 -9.28 -8.86 -52.74
N SER A 598 -8.50 -9.91 -53.00
CA SER A 598 -7.14 -9.79 -53.57
C SER A 598 -7.13 -9.20 -54.99
N ALA A 599 -8.30 -9.09 -55.63
CA ALA A 599 -8.48 -8.50 -56.95
C ALA A 599 -8.59 -6.96 -56.93
N ASP A 600 -8.85 -6.34 -55.77
CA ASP A 600 -8.80 -4.89 -55.56
C ASP A 600 -7.34 -4.49 -55.26
N VAL A 601 -6.53 -4.42 -56.32
CA VAL A 601 -5.06 -4.24 -56.18
C VAL A 601 -4.68 -2.79 -55.86
N ASN A 602 -5.60 -1.83 -56.03
CA ASN A 602 -5.40 -0.42 -55.67
C ASN A 602 -6.08 0.00 -54.35
N ASP A 603 -6.86 -0.92 -53.76
CA ASP A 603 -7.59 -0.77 -52.50
C ASP A 603 -8.57 0.41 -52.48
N ASP A 604 -9.22 0.69 -53.62
CA ASP A 604 -10.24 1.73 -53.75
C ASP A 604 -11.66 1.26 -53.34
N GLY A 605 -11.78 -0.03 -52.97
CA GLY A 605 -13.00 -0.68 -52.52
C GLY A 605 -13.92 -1.12 -53.64
N ILE A 606 -13.50 -1.00 -54.91
CA ILE A 606 -14.26 -1.41 -56.08
C ILE A 606 -13.32 -2.08 -57.08
N VAL A 607 -13.43 -3.40 -57.24
CA VAL A 607 -12.68 -4.08 -58.31
C VAL A 607 -13.16 -3.59 -59.67
N ASN A 608 -12.34 -2.79 -60.35
CA ASN A 608 -12.71 -2.12 -61.57
C ASN A 608 -11.59 -2.18 -62.63
N ILE A 609 -11.76 -1.42 -63.71
CA ILE A 609 -10.80 -1.44 -64.82
C ILE A 609 -9.43 -0.91 -64.40
N VAL A 610 -9.34 -0.09 -63.35
CA VAL A 610 -8.08 0.45 -62.82
C VAL A 610 -7.23 -0.66 -62.22
N ASP A 611 -7.81 -1.58 -61.46
CA ASP A 611 -7.12 -2.76 -60.92
C ASP A 611 -6.55 -3.63 -62.03
N LEU A 612 -7.37 -3.85 -63.05
CA LEU A 612 -7.04 -4.65 -64.22
C LEU A 612 -5.88 -4.04 -65.01
N VAL A 613 -5.81 -2.70 -65.06
CA VAL A 613 -4.71 -1.94 -65.68
C VAL A 613 -3.44 -2.00 -64.84
N LEU A 614 -3.55 -1.97 -63.51
CA LEU A 614 -2.40 -2.08 -62.61
C LEU A 614 -1.76 -3.47 -62.71
N VAL A 615 -2.56 -4.53 -62.73
CA VAL A 615 -2.06 -5.89 -62.96
C VAL A 615 -1.44 -6.03 -64.36
N ALA A 616 -2.08 -5.50 -65.40
CA ALA A 616 -1.51 -5.50 -66.74
C ALA A 616 -0.18 -4.72 -66.85
N GLY A 617 -0.02 -3.67 -66.05
CA GLY A 617 1.16 -2.78 -66.05
C GLY A 617 2.43 -3.46 -65.54
N GLU A 618 2.29 -4.48 -64.69
CA GLU A 618 3.39 -5.21 -64.05
C GLU A 618 3.63 -6.59 -64.70
N PHE A 619 3.11 -6.84 -65.90
CA PHE A 619 3.26 -8.14 -66.57
C PHE A 619 4.71 -8.59 -66.75
N GLY A 620 5.02 -9.76 -66.20
CA GLY A 620 6.34 -10.39 -66.28
C GLY A 620 7.36 -9.85 -65.29
N THR A 621 6.96 -9.04 -64.30
CA THR A 621 7.81 -8.75 -63.14
C THR A 621 7.87 -9.97 -62.21
N PRO A 622 9.06 -10.34 -61.72
CA PRO A 622 9.22 -11.33 -60.65
C PRO A 622 8.83 -10.78 -59.28
#